data_AF-A0A968FT64-F1
#
_entry.id   AF-A0A968FT64-F1
#
_cell.length_a   1.000
_cell.length_b   1.000
_cell.length_c   1.000
_cell.angle_alpha   90.00
_cell.angle_beta   90.00
_cell.angle_gamma   90.00
#
_symmetry.space_group_name_H-M   'P 1'
#
loop_
_entity.id
_entity.type
_entity.pdbx_description
1 polymer ?
#
loop_
_entity_poly.entity_id
_entity_poly.type
_entity_poly.pdbx_seq_one_letter_code
_entity_poly.pdbx_strand_id
1 'polypeptide(L)' 'DHFIIHVTSKEFEGKNVMERHRMVQECLTEAMKDGRIHAAEIKTAVPE' A
#
# COMPACT_ATOMS: atom_id res chain seq x y z
N ASP A 1 -16.96 -1.47 3.72
CA ASP A 1 -16.41 -1.52 2.35
C ASP A 1 -15.04 -2.17 2.33
N HIS A 2 -14.79 -3.01 1.33
CA HIS A 2 -13.48 -3.55 1.04
C HIS A 2 -12.93 -2.78 -0.16
N PHE A 3 -11.83 -2.05 0.05
CA PHE A 3 -11.17 -1.33 -1.02
C PHE A 3 -9.98 -2.14 -1.53
N ILE A 4 -9.75 -2.12 -2.84
CA ILE A 4 -8.54 -2.70 -3.43
C ILE A 4 -7.70 -1.53 -3.93
N ILE A 5 -6.53 -1.33 -3.31
CA ILE A 5 -5.63 -0.22 -3.60
C ILE A 5 -4.44 -0.78 -4.38
N HIS A 6 -4.30 -0.31 -5.62
CA HIS A 6 -3.14 -0.63 -6.45
C HIS A 6 -2.13 0.51 -6.35
N VAL A 7 -0.94 0.21 -5.87
CA VAL A 7 0.15 1.18 -5.73
C VAL A 7 1.29 0.77 -6.65
N THR A 8 1.61 1.64 -7.60
CA THR A 8 2.75 1.45 -8.52
C THR A 8 3.80 2.49 -8.21
N SER A 9 5.03 2.05 -7.89
CA SER A 9 6.13 2.97 -7.55
C SER A 9 7.48 2.38 -7.91
N LYS A 10 8.39 3.22 -8.41
CA LYS A 10 9.79 2.85 -8.67
C LYS A 10 10.56 2.52 -7.38
N GLU A 11 10.14 3.09 -6.25
CA GLU A 11 10.70 2.82 -4.91
C GLU A 11 10.57 1.35 -4.48
N PHE A 12 9.72 0.57 -5.15
CA PHE A 12 9.56 -0.85 -4.88
C PHE A 12 10.61 -1.72 -5.59
N GLU A 13 11.38 -1.15 -6.52
CA GLU A 13 12.47 -1.84 -7.20
C GLU A 13 13.55 -2.26 -6.18
N GLY A 14 13.99 -3.52 -6.26
CA GLY A 14 14.93 -4.10 -5.30
C GLY A 14 14.38 -4.42 -3.90
N LYS A 15 13.16 -3.97 -3.56
CA LYS A 15 12.52 -4.27 -2.27
C LYS A 15 11.70 -5.56 -2.32
N ASN A 16 11.68 -6.30 -1.21
CA ASN A 16 10.85 -7.49 -1.10
C ASN A 16 9.38 -7.15 -0.86
N VAL A 17 8.48 -8.11 -1.13
CA VAL A 17 7.01 -7.94 -0.97
C VAL A 17 6.67 -7.39 0.42
N MET A 18 7.26 -7.94 1.50
CA MET A 18 6.98 -7.48 2.87
C MET A 18 7.36 -6.00 3.07
N GLU A 19 8.48 -5.54 2.53
CA GLU A 19 8.92 -4.14 2.63
C GLU A 19 7.98 -3.21 1.88
N ARG A 20 7.57 -3.60 0.66
CA ARG A 20 6.59 -2.85 -0.14
C ARG A 20 5.26 -2.72 0.60
N HIS A 21 4.78 -3.82 1.17
CA HIS A 21 3.55 -3.81 1.98
C HIS A 21 3.70 -2.90 3.21
N ARG A 22 4.84 -2.93 3.89
CA ARG A 22 5.10 -2.08 5.06
C ARG A 22 5.11 -0.60 4.70
N MET A 23 5.79 -0.22 3.61
CA MET A 23 5.78 1.17 3.10
C MET A 23 4.37 1.66 2.81
N VAL A 24 3.56 0.85 2.11
CA VAL A 24 2.19 1.24 1.77
C VAL A 24 1.30 1.27 3.02
N GLN A 25 1.47 0.33 3.95
CA GLN A 25 0.76 0.32 5.22
C GLN A 25 1.10 1.54 6.09
N GLU A 26 2.36 1.99 6.13
CA GLU A 26 2.76 3.20 6.86
C GLU A 26 2.04 4.44 6.30
N CYS A 27 2.05 4.62 4.98
CA CYS A 27 1.30 5.70 4.33
C CYS A 27 -0.21 5.59 4.55
N LEU A 28 -0.75 4.37 4.55
CA LEU A 28 -2.18 4.14 4.79
C LEU A 28 -2.56 4.30 6.26
N THR A 29 -1.65 4.10 7.21
CA THR A 29 -1.95 4.22 8.65
C THR A 29 -2.39 5.65 8.99
N GLU A 30 -1.78 6.65 8.36
CA GLU A 30 -2.22 8.04 8.48
C GLU A 30 -3.62 8.25 7.90
N ALA A 31 -3.93 7.65 6.75
CA ALA A 31 -5.26 7.70 6.14
C ALA A 31 -6.33 6.87 6.89
N MET A 32 -5.92 5.79 7.57
CA MET A 32 -6.81 4.94 8.38
C MET A 32 -7.21 5.64 9.69
N LYS A 33 -6.32 6.44 10.29
CA LYS A 33 -6.64 7.28 11.46
C LYS A 33 -7.77 8.27 11.18
N ASP A 34 -7.94 8.65 9.92
CA ASP A 34 -9.02 9.53 9.45
C ASP A 34 -10.38 8.79 9.32
N GLY A 35 -10.43 7.49 9.63
CA GLY A 35 -11.68 6.73 9.82
C GLY A 35 -12.40 6.29 8.54
N ARG A 36 -11.83 6.58 7.36
CA ARG A 36 -12.46 6.30 6.06
C ARG A 36 -12.22 4.88 5.52
N ILE A 37 -11.23 4.15 6.05
CA ILE A 37 -10.80 2.84 5.52
C ILE A 37 -10.85 1.78 6.63
N HIS A 38 -11.76 0.82 6.50
CA HIS A 38 -11.92 -0.31 7.44
C HIS A 38 -11.11 -1.55 7.05
N ALA A 39 -11.00 -1.83 5.74
CA ALA A 39 -10.16 -2.89 5.19
C ALA A 39 -9.76 -2.53 3.76
N ALA A 40 -8.45 -2.59 3.47
CA ALA A 40 -7.92 -2.37 2.14
C ALA A 40 -6.96 -3.49 1.76
N GLU A 41 -7.20 -4.13 0.62
CA GLU A 41 -6.25 -5.03 -0.02
C GLU A 41 -5.24 -4.20 -0.81
N ILE A 42 -3.96 -4.37 -0.51
CA ILE A 42 -2.88 -3.60 -1.13
C ILE A 42 -2.18 -4.48 -2.17
N LYS A 43 -2.15 -4.01 -3.42
CA LYS A 43 -1.37 -4.61 -4.49
C LYS A 43 -0.24 -3.67 -4.87
N THR A 44 1.00 -4.15 -4.81
CA THR A 44 2.20 -3.37 -5.13
C THR A 44 2.82 -3.82 -6.44
N ALA A 45 3.15 -2.88 -7.31
CA ALA A 45 3.78 -3.14 -8.61
C ALA A 45 4.96 -2.17 -8.85
N VAL A 46 6.00 -2.65 -9.51
CA VAL A 46 7.06 -1.78 -10.04
C VAL A 46 6.60 -1.37 -11.45
N PRO A 47 6.63 -0.07 -11.79
CA PRO A 47 6.31 0.35 -13.16
C PRO A 47 7.35 -0.19 -14.14
N GLU A 48 6.89 -0.64 -15.31
CA GLU A 48 7.73 -1.10 -16.43
C GLU A 48 8.59 0.03 -17.02
#